data_AF-A0AAU9WTG7-F1
#
_entry.id   AF-A0AAU9WTG7-F1
#
_cell.length_a   1.000
_cell.length_b   1.000
_cell.length_c   1.000
_cell.angle_alpha   90.00
_cell.angle_beta   90.00
_cell.angle_gamma   90.00
#
_symmetry.space_group_name_H-M   'P 1'
#
loop_
_entity.id
_entity.type
_entity.pdbx_description
1 polymer ?
#
loop_
_entity_poly.entity_id
_entity_poly.type
_entity_poly.pdbx_seq_one_letter_code
_entity_poly.pdbx_strand_id
1 'polypeptide(L)'
;FLLGYGNLAPISLGGRMFCIIYALIGIPLTLMLLAVVGNHIVHYLNNACAWLVNRIRAYHSNYEFESADTQINAPVWIALPIIFVFLAIMSSMYCALEGWDFGTALYFIFITFTTIGFGDIVPRSQAVSIP
;
A
#
# COMPACT_ATOMS: atom_id res chain seq x y z
N PHE A 1 -5.68 10.63 -0.39
CA PHE A 1 -5.49 12.03 0.04
C PHE A 1 -4.04 12.49 -0.06
N LEU A 2 -3.08 11.65 0.29
CA LEU A 2 -1.66 12.00 0.32
C LEU A 2 -1.01 12.17 -1.06
N LEU A 3 -1.53 11.50 -2.10
CA LEU A 3 -0.86 11.44 -3.40
C LEU A 3 -0.81 12.75 -4.17
N GLY A 4 -1.81 13.61 -3.97
CA GLY A 4 -1.90 14.96 -4.55
C GLY A 4 -1.07 15.18 -5.81
N TYR A 5 -1.33 14.43 -6.89
CA TYR A 5 -0.49 14.35 -8.11
C TYR A 5 -0.19 15.71 -8.76
N GLY A 6 -0.81 16.80 -8.30
CA GLY A 6 -0.53 18.16 -8.73
C GLY A 6 -1.11 18.52 -10.09
N ASN A 7 -1.53 17.52 -10.88
CA ASN A 7 -2.11 17.72 -12.21
C ASN A 7 -3.49 18.40 -12.19
N LEU A 8 -4.23 18.28 -11.09
CA LEU A 8 -5.54 18.89 -10.87
C LEU A 8 -5.54 19.60 -9.52
N ALA A 9 -5.46 20.93 -9.55
CA ALA A 9 -5.43 21.78 -8.35
C ALA A 9 -6.50 22.88 -8.43
N PRO A 10 -7.18 23.20 -7.31
CA PRO A 10 -8.19 24.26 -7.29
C PRO A 10 -7.55 25.63 -7.50
N ILE A 11 -7.92 26.28 -8.61
CA ILE A 11 -7.47 27.64 -8.93
C ILE A 11 -8.26 28.72 -8.18
N SER A 12 -9.50 28.45 -7.78
CA SER A 12 -10.37 29.42 -7.10
C SER A 12 -10.09 29.53 -5.61
N LEU A 13 -10.26 30.73 -5.04
CA LEU A 13 -10.05 30.98 -3.60
C LEU A 13 -10.93 30.08 -2.72
N GLY A 14 -12.23 29.97 -3.04
CA GLY A 14 -13.16 29.12 -2.31
C GLY A 14 -12.80 27.63 -2.39
N GLY A 15 -12.35 27.16 -3.57
CA GLY A 15 -11.89 25.79 -3.76
C GLY A 15 -10.64 25.47 -2.93
N ARG A 16 -9.70 26.43 -2.82
CA ARG A 16 -8.50 26.30 -1.96
C ARG A 16 -8.87 26.19 -0.48
N MET A 17 -9.79 27.03 -0.01
CA MET A 17 -10.25 27.00 1.39
C MET A 17 -10.95 25.68 1.73
N PHE A 18 -11.80 25.17 0.84
CA PHE A 18 -12.42 23.85 0.99
C PHE A 18 -11.37 22.73 1.04
N CYS A 19 -10.37 22.77 0.16
CA CYS A 19 -9.28 21.79 0.15
C CYS A 19 -8.50 21.75 1.47
N ILE A 20 -8.25 22.92 2.09
CA ILE A 20 -7.57 23.01 3.39
C ILE A 20 -8.39 22.29 4.48
N ILE A 21 -9.68 22.61 4.59
CA ILE A 21 -10.56 22.00 5.61
C ILE A 21 -10.67 20.49 5.40
N TYR A 22 -10.83 20.07 4.15
CA TYR A 22 -10.95 18.65 3.82
C TYR A 22 -9.65 17.88 4.07
N ALA A 23 -8.47 18.47 3.80
CA ALA A 23 -7.18 17.87 4.12
C ALA A 23 -6.96 17.73 5.63
N LEU A 24 -7.36 18.73 6.43
CA LEU A 24 -7.22 18.70 7.89
C LEU A 24 -7.98 17.54 8.53
N ILE A 25 -9.14 17.16 7.99
CA ILE A 25 -9.93 16.03 8.49
C ILE A 25 -9.49 14.72 7.81
N GLY A 26 -9.20 14.77 6.51
CA GLY A 26 -8.84 13.60 5.72
C GLY A 26 -7.51 12.97 6.13
N ILE A 27 -6.48 13.77 6.38
CA ILE A 27 -5.14 13.27 6.78
C ILE A 27 -5.22 12.41 8.06
N PRO A 28 -5.73 12.90 9.21
CA PRO A 28 -5.80 12.08 10.42
C PRO A 28 -6.67 10.84 10.26
N LEU A 29 -7.79 10.93 9.53
CA LEU A 29 -8.62 9.76 9.24
C LEU A 29 -7.87 8.72 8.39
N THR A 30 -7.12 9.15 7.36
CA THR A 30 -6.32 8.23 6.54
C THR A 30 -5.19 7.59 7.33
N LEU A 31 -4.56 8.32 8.26
CA LEU A 31 -3.53 7.77 9.15
C LEU A 31 -4.12 6.76 10.15
N MET A 32 -5.30 7.05 10.70
CA MET A 32 -6.01 6.13 11.60
C MET A 32 -6.41 4.86 10.86
N LEU A 33 -6.96 4.98 9.65
CA LEU A 33 -7.30 3.83 8.81
C LEU A 33 -6.05 3.00 8.48
N LEU A 34 -4.94 3.66 8.11
CA LEU A 34 -3.67 3.00 7.83
C LEU A 34 -3.16 2.21 9.05
N ALA A 35 -3.25 2.79 10.24
CA ALA A 35 -2.86 2.12 11.49
C ALA A 35 -3.73 0.88 11.78
N VAL A 36 -5.05 0.99 11.62
CA VAL A 36 -5.99 -0.12 11.83
C VAL A 36 -5.73 -1.25 10.82
N VAL A 37 -5.60 -0.93 9.54
CA VAL A 37 -5.29 -1.90 8.48
C VAL A 37 -3.92 -2.54 8.72
N GLY A 38 -2.91 -1.76 9.11
CA GLY A 38 -1.58 -2.25 9.48
C GLY A 38 -1.64 -3.27 10.61
N ASN A 39 -2.39 -2.99 11.67
CA ASN A 39 -2.56 -3.91 12.79
C ASN A 39 -3.27 -5.20 12.38
N HIS A 40 -4.29 -5.13 11.51
CA HIS A 40 -4.95 -6.32 10.97
C HIS A 40 -3.99 -7.15 10.12
N ILE A 41 -3.23 -6.53 9.22
CA ILE A 41 -2.24 -7.24 8.39
C ILE A 41 -1.23 -7.96 9.28
N VAL A 42 -0.67 -7.28 10.28
CA VAL A 42 0.26 -7.89 11.24
C VAL A 42 -0.37 -9.07 11.95
N HIS A 43 -1.62 -8.95 12.41
CA HIS A 43 -2.34 -10.07 13.04
C HIS A 43 -2.50 -11.27 12.10
N TYR A 44 -2.87 -11.05 10.84
CA TYR A 44 -2.96 -12.13 9.84
C TYR A 44 -1.60 -12.76 9.55
N LEU A 45 -0.54 -11.96 9.41
CA LEU A 45 0.82 -12.45 9.20
C LEU A 45 1.29 -13.31 10.38
N ASN A 46 1.01 -12.87 11.60
CA ASN A 46 1.35 -13.59 12.82
C ASN A 46 0.63 -14.93 12.90
N ASN A 47 -0.68 -14.96 12.60
CA ASN A 47 -1.46 -16.19 12.58
C ASN A 47 -0.99 -17.15 11.48
N ALA A 48 -0.64 -16.63 10.30
CA ALA A 48 -0.09 -17.43 9.20
C ALA A 48 1.30 -17.99 9.54
N CYS A 49 2.17 -17.20 10.18
CA CYS A 49 3.48 -17.64 10.65
C CYS A 49 3.33 -18.71 11.73
N ALA A 50 2.46 -18.52 12.72
CA ALA A 50 2.17 -19.51 13.75
C ALA A 50 1.63 -20.82 13.13
N TRP A 51 0.75 -20.72 12.14
CA TRP A 51 0.26 -21.88 11.39
C TRP A 51 1.38 -22.61 10.64
N LEU A 52 2.26 -21.87 9.94
CA LEU A 52 3.41 -22.42 9.21
C LEU A 52 4.40 -23.11 10.15
N VAL A 53 4.77 -22.45 11.25
CA VAL A 53 5.67 -22.99 12.27
C VAL A 53 5.09 -24.25 12.89
N ASN A 54 3.80 -24.26 13.25
CA ASN A 54 3.14 -25.46 13.78
C ASN A 54 3.14 -26.62 12.77
N ARG A 55 3.00 -26.34 11.47
CA ARG A 55 3.15 -27.35 10.41
C ARG A 55 4.57 -27.90 10.31
N ILE A 56 5.58 -27.05 10.42
CA ILE A 56 7.00 -27.45 10.39
C ILE A 56 7.35 -28.24 11.67
N ARG A 57 6.83 -27.84 12.83
CA ARG A 57 7.00 -28.52 14.11
C ARG A 57 6.47 -29.96 14.10
N ALA A 58 5.38 -30.21 13.37
CA ALA A 58 4.85 -31.56 13.15
C ALA A 58 5.83 -32.47 12.38
N TYR A 59 6.77 -31.90 11.63
CA TYR A 59 7.84 -32.63 10.92
C TYR A 59 9.17 -32.65 11.70
N HIS A 60 9.45 -31.64 12.53
CA HIS A 60 10.71 -31.51 13.27
C HIS A 60 10.48 -31.17 14.76
N SER A 61 10.58 -32.19 15.62
CA SER A 61 10.18 -32.17 17.03
C SER A 61 11.01 -31.26 17.97
N ASN A 62 12.14 -30.68 17.55
CA ASN A 62 13.10 -29.99 18.43
C ASN A 62 13.24 -28.47 18.19
N TYR A 63 12.27 -27.80 17.55
CA TYR A 63 12.26 -26.33 17.46
C TYR A 63 11.40 -25.74 18.60
N GLU A 64 12.07 -25.15 19.60
CA GLU A 64 11.45 -24.31 20.62
C GLU A 64 11.18 -22.93 20.02
N PHE A 65 9.91 -22.66 19.74
CA PHE A 65 9.45 -21.31 19.43
C PHE A 65 9.42 -20.56 20.75
N GLU A 66 10.40 -19.69 20.97
CA GLU A 66 10.30 -18.66 21.99
C GLU A 66 9.04 -17.87 21.67
N SER A 67 7.99 -18.09 22.48
CA SER A 67 6.71 -17.42 22.32
C SER A 67 6.96 -15.95 22.52
N ALA A 68 7.20 -15.26 21.41
CA ALA A 68 7.35 -13.83 21.37
C ALA A 68 6.14 -13.27 22.11
N ASP A 69 6.46 -12.58 23.21
CA ASP A 69 5.58 -11.62 23.84
C ASP A 69 4.84 -10.81 22.76
N THR A 70 3.71 -10.25 23.15
CA THR A 70 2.68 -9.54 22.37
C THR A 70 3.15 -8.46 21.36
N GLN A 71 4.45 -8.33 21.07
CA GLN A 71 5.06 -7.66 19.93
C GLN A 71 5.78 -8.66 19.00
N ILE A 72 5.02 -9.38 18.17
CA ILE A 72 5.63 -10.20 17.12
C ILE A 72 6.26 -9.26 16.08
N ASN A 73 7.58 -9.12 16.12
CA ASN A 73 8.38 -8.65 15.00
C ASN A 73 8.22 -9.68 13.87
N ALA A 74 7.19 -9.52 13.02
CA ALA A 74 7.16 -10.21 11.74
C ALA A 74 8.51 -9.94 11.07
N PRO A 75 9.36 -10.95 10.83
CA PRO A 75 10.71 -10.70 10.37
C PRO A 75 10.62 -9.96 9.05
N VAL A 76 11.33 -8.83 8.94
CA VAL A 76 11.32 -7.92 7.76
C VAL A 76 11.48 -8.70 6.45
N TRP A 77 12.20 -9.82 6.49
CA TRP A 77 12.40 -10.77 5.41
C TRP A 77 11.13 -11.43 4.86
N ILE A 78 10.04 -11.55 5.62
CA ILE A 78 8.73 -12.04 5.15
C ILE A 78 7.90 -10.91 4.52
N ALA A 79 8.03 -9.68 5.03
CA ALA A 79 7.31 -8.53 4.49
C ALA A 79 7.82 -8.13 3.08
N LEU A 80 9.14 -8.20 2.85
CA LEU A 80 9.76 -7.87 1.55
C LEU A 80 9.19 -8.65 0.36
N PRO A 81 9.11 -9.99 0.36
CA PRO A 81 8.53 -10.74 -0.75
C PRO A 81 7.04 -10.48 -0.92
N ILE A 82 6.30 -10.22 0.16
CA ILE A 82 4.87 -9.87 0.09
C ILE A 82 4.70 -8.55 -0.65
N ILE A 83 5.50 -7.53 -0.32
CA ILE A 83 5.49 -6.25 -1.01
C ILE A 83 5.86 -6.44 -2.48
N PHE A 84 6.88 -7.24 -2.80
CA PHE A 84 7.27 -7.50 -4.18
C PHE A 84 6.15 -8.16 -5.00
N VAL A 85 5.50 -9.20 -4.45
CA VAL A 85 4.36 -9.88 -5.09
C VAL A 85 3.18 -8.91 -5.26
N PHE A 86 2.89 -8.10 -4.24
CA PHE A 86 1.84 -7.08 -4.31
C PHE A 86 2.08 -6.09 -5.45
N LEU A 87 3.30 -5.54 -5.57
CA LEU A 87 3.67 -4.62 -6.64
C LEU A 87 3.59 -5.28 -8.02
N ALA A 88 4.02 -6.54 -8.14
CA ALA A 88 3.97 -7.28 -9.40
C ALA A 88 2.53 -7.56 -9.87
N ILE A 89 1.63 -7.94 -8.96
CA ILE A 89 0.20 -8.18 -9.25
C ILE A 89 -0.48 -6.87 -9.66
N MET A 90 -0.22 -5.78 -8.94
CA MET A 90 -0.80 -4.47 -9.29
C MET A 90 -0.27 -3.98 -10.65
N SER A 91 1.04 -4.13 -10.90
CA SER A 91 1.65 -3.77 -12.19
C SER A 91 1.03 -4.54 -13.35
N SER A 92 0.87 -5.87 -13.24
CA SER A 92 0.27 -6.68 -14.30
C SER A 92 -1.19 -6.32 -14.56
N MET A 93 -1.94 -5.97 -13.50
CA MET A 93 -3.30 -5.46 -13.63
C MET A 93 -3.32 -4.16 -14.46
N TYR A 94 -2.42 -3.20 -14.19
CA TYR A 94 -2.36 -1.95 -14.94
C TYR A 94 -1.84 -2.12 -16.37
N CYS A 95 -0.97 -3.08 -16.64
CA CYS A 95 -0.62 -3.47 -18.02
C CYS A 95 -1.85 -3.92 -18.81
N ALA A 96 -2.72 -4.74 -18.20
CA ALA A 96 -3.91 -5.24 -18.85
C ALA A 96 -5.00 -4.16 -19.03
N LEU A 97 -5.13 -3.24 -18.07
CA LEU A 97 -6.16 -2.20 -18.08
C LEU A 97 -5.81 -1.00 -18.97
N GLU A 98 -4.58 -0.49 -18.88
CA GLU A 98 -4.16 0.73 -19.56
C GLU A 98 -3.29 0.46 -20.81
N GLY A 99 -2.91 -0.80 -21.05
CA GLY A 99 -2.03 -1.19 -22.15
C GLY A 99 -0.57 -0.74 -21.96
N TRP A 100 -0.16 -0.45 -20.73
CA TRP A 100 1.20 -0.01 -20.41
C TRP A 100 2.18 -1.18 -20.38
N ASP A 101 3.45 -0.90 -20.69
CA ASP A 101 4.54 -1.84 -20.45
C ASP A 101 4.72 -2.11 -18.94
N PHE A 102 5.20 -3.30 -18.58
CA PHE A 102 5.38 -3.68 -17.18
C PHE A 102 6.30 -2.74 -16.41
N GLY A 103 7.36 -2.20 -17.04
CA GLY A 103 8.24 -1.24 -16.38
C GLY A 103 7.52 0.08 -16.05
N THR A 104 6.65 0.53 -16.94
CA THR A 104 5.87 1.77 -16.77
C THR A 104 4.80 1.58 -15.69
N ALA A 105 4.08 0.45 -15.74
CA ALA A 105 3.07 0.12 -14.74
C ALA A 105 3.69 -0.10 -13.34
N LEU A 106 4.85 -0.77 -13.27
CA LEU A 106 5.57 -0.97 -12.01
C LEU A 106 6.05 0.35 -11.43
N TYR A 107 6.61 1.24 -12.27
CA TYR A 107 7.00 2.59 -11.86
C TYR A 107 5.79 3.37 -11.31
N PHE A 108 4.68 3.39 -12.04
CA PHE A 108 3.44 4.06 -11.61
C PHE A 108 2.94 3.53 -10.26
N ILE A 109 2.86 2.20 -10.11
CA ILE A 109 2.44 1.55 -8.86
C ILE A 109 3.42 1.87 -7.73
N PHE A 110 4.74 1.82 -7.98
CA PHE A 110 5.75 2.12 -6.97
C PHE A 110 5.63 3.56 -6.45
N ILE A 111 5.62 4.58 -7.32
CA ILE A 111 5.50 5.99 -6.90
C ILE A 111 4.16 6.28 -6.23
N THR A 112 3.12 5.51 -6.57
CA THR A 112 1.79 5.63 -5.98
C THR A 112 1.74 5.00 -4.59
N PHE A 113 2.26 3.78 -4.40
CA PHE A 113 2.24 3.15 -3.06
C PHE A 113 3.25 3.74 -2.09
N THR A 114 4.39 4.24 -2.58
CA THR A 114 5.35 5.00 -1.77
C THR A 114 4.89 6.42 -1.46
N THR A 115 3.74 6.84 -1.98
CA THR A 115 3.17 8.19 -1.82
C THR A 115 4.03 9.33 -2.37
N ILE A 116 5.01 9.03 -3.24
CA ILE A 116 5.82 10.03 -3.94
C ILE A 116 4.93 10.83 -4.92
N GLY A 117 4.09 10.14 -5.70
CA GLY A 117 3.02 10.76 -6.47
C GLY A 117 3.42 11.85 -7.46
N PHE A 118 4.47 11.65 -8.28
CA PHE A 118 4.93 12.67 -9.24
C PHE A 118 3.85 13.17 -10.23
N GLY A 119 2.90 12.31 -10.61
CA GLY A 119 1.80 12.69 -11.50
C GLY A 119 2.20 12.81 -12.97
N ASP A 120 3.40 12.37 -13.32
CA ASP A 120 3.94 12.27 -14.67
C ASP A 120 3.24 11.19 -15.51
N ILE A 121 2.84 10.10 -14.86
CA ILE A 121 2.03 9.03 -15.44
C ILE A 121 0.76 8.89 -14.61
N VAL A 122 -0.41 9.00 -15.25
CA VAL A 122 -1.72 8.83 -14.61
C VAL A 122 -2.65 8.04 -15.53
N PRO A 123 -3.62 7.28 -14.98
CA PRO A 123 -4.57 6.52 -15.77
C PRO A 123 -5.37 7.40 -16.73
N ARG A 124 -5.75 6.88 -17.90
CA ARG A 124 -6.43 7.66 -18.95
C ARG A 124 -7.75 8.26 -18.47
N SER A 125 -8.44 7.61 -17.54
CA SER A 125 -9.69 8.11 -16.96
C SER A 125 -9.55 9.49 -16.30
N GLN A 126 -8.35 9.86 -15.84
CA GLN A 126 -8.06 11.19 -15.28
C GLN A 126 -7.65 12.22 -16.35
N ALA A 127 -7.06 11.77 -17.47
CA ALA A 127 -6.65 12.63 -18.58
C ALA A 127 -7.82 13.18 -19.42
N VAL A 128 -8.97 12.49 -19.45
CA VAL A 128 -10.13 12.85 -20.28
C VAL A 128 -11.00 13.97 -19.67
N SER A 129 -10.72 14.39 -18.42
CA SER A 129 -11.53 15.38 -17.70
C SER A 129 -11.20 16.85 -17.99
N ILE A 130 -10.35 17.14 -18.97
CA ILE A 130 -10.00 18.49 -19.39
C ILE A 130 -10.67 18.78 -20.74
N PRO A 131 -11.75 19.59 -20.80
CA PRO A 131 -12.18 20.21 -22.06
C PRO A 131 -11.16 21.25 -22.55
#